data_AF-A0A7K1KGR7-F1
#
_entry.id   AF-A0A7K1KGR7-F1
#
_cell.length_a   1.000
_cell.length_b   1.000
_cell.length_c   1.000
_cell.angle_alpha   90.00
_cell.angle_beta   90.00
_cell.angle_gamma   90.00
#
_symmetry.space_group_name_H-M   'P 1'
#
loop_
_entity.id
_entity.type
_entity.pdbx_description
1 polymer ?
#
loop_
_entity_poly.entity_id
_entity_poly.type
_entity_poly.pdbx_seq_one_letter_code
_entity_poly.pdbx_strand_id
1 'polypeptide(L)'
;MTEIESRRSKQPAPPWVIFEDLCEPHRQPARPWLHLLDDEMAPEVVERDRPGRVVWSSLWRSWPDVRVRFDLAADGHGGTDLRWTLFADDPLPDAAVVRSMRARIDRLVNANLRHTYGQ
;
A
#
# COMPACT_ATOMS: atom_id res chain seq x y z
N MET A 1 10.37 6.30 -13.97
CA MET A 1 10.03 5.91 -12.59
C MET A 1 11.18 5.16 -11.94
N THR A 2 11.72 5.74 -10.89
CA THR A 2 12.83 5.22 -10.09
C THR A 2 12.28 4.62 -8.79
N GLU A 3 12.78 3.46 -8.39
CA GLU A 3 12.47 2.87 -7.09
C GLU A 3 13.17 3.67 -5.98
N ILE A 4 12.39 4.18 -5.02
CA ILE A 4 12.88 5.02 -3.91
C ILE A 4 12.91 4.28 -2.58
N GLU A 5 11.98 3.33 -2.35
CA GLU A 5 11.97 2.50 -1.15
C GLU A 5 11.17 1.22 -1.40
N SER A 6 11.58 0.12 -0.77
CA SER A 6 10.86 -1.16 -0.82
C SER A 6 10.89 -1.87 0.51
N ARG A 7 9.74 -2.35 0.97
CA ARG A 7 9.60 -3.08 2.23
C ARG A 7 8.71 -4.29 2.06
N ARG A 8 8.98 -5.28 2.91
CA ARG A 8 8.29 -6.56 2.94
C ARG A 8 7.66 -6.78 4.30
N SER A 9 6.44 -7.29 4.32
CA SER A 9 5.68 -7.60 5.52
C SER A 9 4.84 -8.85 5.32
N LYS A 10 4.69 -9.65 6.37
CA LYS A 10 3.76 -10.77 6.36
C LYS A 10 2.38 -10.31 6.78
N GLN A 11 1.38 -10.69 6.00
CA GLN A 11 -0.02 -10.44 6.27
C GLN A 11 -0.74 -11.76 6.56
N PRO A 12 -1.67 -11.79 7.53
CA PRO A 12 -2.34 -13.02 7.94
C PRO A 12 -3.39 -13.49 6.91
N ALA A 13 -3.91 -12.56 6.11
CA ALA A 13 -4.90 -12.87 5.09
C ALA A 13 -4.25 -13.41 3.80
N PRO A 14 -4.96 -14.24 3.04
CA PRO A 14 -4.47 -14.76 1.77
C PRO A 14 -4.42 -13.67 0.68
N PRO A 15 -3.62 -13.85 -0.40
CA PRO A 15 -3.34 -12.78 -1.36
C PRO A 15 -4.57 -12.18 -2.02
N TRP A 16 -5.58 -13.00 -2.33
CA TRP A 16 -6.80 -12.53 -3.00
C TRP A 16 -7.67 -11.64 -2.10
N VAL A 17 -7.63 -11.82 -0.77
CA VAL A 17 -8.36 -10.95 0.18
C VAL A 17 -7.68 -9.60 0.24
N ILE A 18 -6.36 -9.59 0.43
CA ILE A 18 -5.57 -8.35 0.47
C ILE A 18 -5.67 -7.61 -0.86
N PHE A 19 -5.62 -8.33 -1.99
CA PHE A 19 -5.82 -7.74 -3.32
C PHE A 19 -7.15 -7.01 -3.43
N GLU A 20 -8.24 -7.62 -2.95
CA GLU A 20 -9.58 -7.00 -2.98
C GLU A 20 -9.63 -5.76 -2.08
N ASP A 21 -9.08 -5.83 -0.86
CA ASP A 21 -9.06 -4.67 0.04
C ASP A 21 -8.17 -3.54 -0.50
N LEU A 22 -7.05 -3.85 -1.17
CA LEU A 22 -6.21 -2.85 -1.85
C LEU A 22 -6.91 -2.24 -3.08
N CYS A 23 -7.70 -3.02 -3.82
CA CYS A 23 -8.45 -2.50 -4.96
C CYS A 23 -9.65 -1.64 -4.53
N GLU A 24 -10.30 -1.99 -3.42
CA GLU A 24 -11.48 -1.32 -2.88
C GLU A 24 -11.32 -1.08 -1.37
N PRO A 25 -10.57 -0.03 -0.95
CA PRO A 25 -10.28 0.22 0.47
C PRO A 25 -11.52 0.46 1.34
N HIS A 26 -12.65 0.81 0.73
CA HIS A 26 -13.93 1.08 1.40
C HIS A 26 -14.91 -0.10 1.34
N ARG A 27 -14.49 -1.26 0.83
CA ARG A 27 -15.34 -2.46 0.70
C ARG A 27 -15.95 -2.91 2.02
N GLN A 28 -15.24 -2.69 3.13
CA GLN A 28 -15.67 -3.05 4.48
C GLN A 28 -15.92 -1.79 5.31
N PRO A 29 -17.08 -1.10 5.15
CA PRO A 29 -17.33 0.18 5.82
C PRO A 29 -17.36 0.07 7.36
N ALA A 30 -17.63 -1.12 7.90
CA ALA A 30 -17.57 -1.38 9.34
C ALA A 30 -16.12 -1.50 9.88
N ARG A 31 -15.13 -1.67 9.00
CA ARG A 31 -13.70 -1.81 9.33
C ARG A 31 -12.85 -0.98 8.36
N PRO A 32 -13.00 0.36 8.36
CA PRO A 32 -12.18 1.21 7.52
C PRO A 32 -10.72 1.09 7.97
N TRP A 33 -9.80 0.97 7.01
CA TRP A 33 -8.37 0.88 7.30
C TRP A 33 -7.55 1.96 6.58
N LEU A 34 -8.06 2.46 5.45
CA LEU A 34 -7.50 3.61 4.75
C LEU A 34 -7.94 4.91 5.44
N HIS A 35 -7.27 5.25 6.54
CA HIS A 35 -7.51 6.48 7.30
C HIS A 35 -6.61 7.60 6.82
N LEU A 36 -7.02 8.37 5.81
CA LEU A 36 -6.24 9.47 5.23
C LEU A 36 -6.01 10.62 6.22
N LEU A 37 -4.84 11.25 6.14
CA LEU A 37 -4.51 12.50 6.83
C LEU A 37 -4.96 13.73 6.00
N ASP A 38 -4.95 14.91 6.60
CA ASP A 38 -5.42 16.15 5.97
C ASP A 38 -4.67 16.52 4.68
N ASP A 39 -3.39 16.18 4.59
CA ASP A 39 -2.52 16.41 3.44
C ASP A 39 -2.51 15.27 2.41
N GLU A 40 -3.32 14.24 2.65
CA GLU A 40 -3.40 13.06 1.80
C GLU A 40 -4.64 13.09 0.90
N MET A 41 -4.63 12.19 -0.08
CA MET A 41 -5.73 11.92 -0.98
C MET A 41 -5.96 10.42 -1.12
N ALA A 42 -7.20 10.05 -1.45
CA ALA A 42 -7.53 8.66 -1.71
C ALA A 42 -6.77 8.19 -2.95
N PRO A 43 -6.08 7.03 -2.89
CA PRO A 43 -5.38 6.51 -4.04
C PRO A 43 -6.39 5.95 -5.03
N GLU A 44 -6.07 6.07 -6.31
CA GLU A 44 -6.75 5.37 -7.40
C GLU A 44 -5.92 4.14 -7.81
N VAL A 45 -6.59 3.06 -8.20
CA VAL A 45 -5.91 1.88 -8.73
C VAL A 45 -5.55 2.14 -10.19
N VAL A 46 -4.27 2.40 -10.45
CA VAL A 46 -3.77 2.68 -11.81
C VAL A 46 -3.49 1.41 -12.59
N GLU A 47 -3.03 0.36 -11.91
CA GLU A 47 -2.79 -0.96 -12.49
C GLU A 47 -3.16 -2.06 -11.48
N ARG A 48 -3.62 -3.20 -11.98
CA ARG A 48 -3.90 -4.38 -11.15
C ARG A 48 -3.74 -5.66 -11.96
N ASP A 49 -3.13 -6.66 -11.34
CA ASP A 49 -3.01 -8.01 -11.87
C ASP A 49 -3.35 -9.00 -10.75
N ARG A 50 -4.45 -9.74 -10.90
CA ARG A 50 -5.04 -10.51 -9.81
C ARG A 50 -4.34 -11.87 -9.66
N PRO A 51 -4.06 -12.32 -8.42
CA PRO A 51 -4.09 -11.59 -7.14
C PRO A 51 -2.73 -10.98 -6.77
N GLY A 52 -1.76 -10.96 -7.70
CA GLY A 52 -0.35 -10.76 -7.39
C GLY A 52 0.13 -9.32 -7.34
N ARG A 53 -0.62 -8.36 -7.89
CA ARG A 53 -0.16 -6.97 -7.96
C ARG A 53 -1.27 -5.94 -7.96
N VAL A 54 -1.08 -4.86 -7.21
CA VAL A 54 -1.89 -3.64 -7.27
C VAL A 54 -0.94 -2.43 -7.32
N VAL A 55 -1.21 -1.46 -8.17
CA VAL A 55 -0.50 -0.18 -8.19
C VAL A 55 -1.49 0.93 -7.88
N TRP A 56 -1.15 1.72 -6.89
CA TRP A 56 -1.87 2.93 -6.51
C TRP A 56 -1.21 4.17 -7.10
N SER A 57 -2.05 5.14 -7.45
CA SER A 57 -1.62 6.54 -7.61
C SER A 57 -1.14 7.12 -6.28
N SER A 58 -0.66 8.36 -6.31
CA SER A 58 -0.12 9.00 -5.12
C SER A 58 -1.15 9.18 -4.01
N LEU A 59 -0.70 8.95 -2.78
CA LEU A 59 -1.44 9.33 -1.57
C LEU A 59 -1.17 10.79 -1.17
N TRP A 60 -0.12 11.41 -1.70
CA TRP A 60 0.40 12.69 -1.22
C TRP A 60 0.20 13.78 -2.26
N ARG A 61 -0.53 14.84 -1.88
CA ARG A 61 -0.85 15.96 -2.79
C ARG A 61 0.41 16.68 -3.29
N SER A 62 1.43 16.79 -2.46
CA SER A 62 2.71 17.43 -2.80
C SER A 62 3.60 16.57 -3.71
N TRP A 63 3.24 15.29 -3.90
CA TRP A 63 4.01 14.32 -4.67
C TRP A 63 3.09 13.51 -5.61
N PRO A 64 2.40 14.17 -6.56
CA PRO A 64 1.36 13.53 -7.37
C PRO A 64 1.88 12.40 -8.26
N ASP A 65 3.17 12.44 -8.63
CA ASP A 65 3.81 11.45 -9.50
C ASP A 65 4.32 10.21 -8.75
N VAL A 66 4.25 10.21 -7.41
CA VAL A 66 4.64 9.04 -6.62
C VAL A 66 3.60 7.94 -6.80
N ARG A 67 4.08 6.71 -7.01
CA ARG A 67 3.23 5.51 -7.08
C ARG A 67 3.61 4.52 -6.01
N VAL A 68 2.63 3.78 -5.52
CA VAL A 68 2.82 2.68 -4.57
C VAL A 68 2.46 1.38 -5.27
N ARG A 69 3.45 0.52 -5.51
CA ARG A 69 3.21 -0.84 -6.01
C ARG A 69 3.15 -1.81 -4.85
N PHE A 70 2.13 -2.65 -4.82
CA PHE A 70 2.00 -3.79 -3.94
C PHE A 70 2.19 -5.06 -4.77
N ASP A 71 3.16 -5.89 -4.39
CA ASP A 71 3.35 -7.24 -4.90
C ASP A 71 2.93 -8.23 -3.79
N LEU A 72 2.05 -9.16 -4.12
CA LEU A 72 1.43 -10.12 -3.20
C LEU A 72 1.81 -11.54 -3.60
N ALA A 73 2.50 -12.25 -2.73
CA ALA A 73 2.82 -13.66 -2.91
C ALA A 73 2.25 -14.48 -1.76
N ALA A 74 1.74 -15.69 -2.03
CA ALA A 74 1.35 -16.61 -0.97
C ALA A 74 2.56 -16.96 -0.11
N ASP A 75 2.41 -16.96 1.21
CA ASP A 75 3.51 -17.29 2.13
C ASP A 75 3.68 -18.79 2.41
N GLY A 76 2.84 -19.63 1.79
CA GLY A 76 2.81 -21.09 1.97
C GLY A 76 2.04 -21.58 3.20
N HIS A 77 1.58 -20.69 4.08
CA HIS A 77 0.87 -21.00 5.33
C HIS A 77 -0.55 -20.42 5.38
N GLY A 78 -1.07 -19.97 4.24
CA GLY A 78 -2.39 -19.35 4.11
C GLY A 78 -2.39 -17.83 4.27
N GLY A 79 -1.23 -17.23 4.53
CA GLY A 79 -1.02 -15.78 4.56
C GLY A 79 -0.38 -15.26 3.27
N THR A 80 0.07 -14.01 3.35
CA THR A 80 0.67 -13.30 2.21
C THR A 80 2.00 -12.66 2.60
N ASP A 81 3.01 -12.87 1.77
CA ASP A 81 4.21 -12.07 1.74
C ASP A 81 3.93 -10.83 0.87
N LEU A 82 3.58 -9.71 1.53
CA LEU A 82 3.30 -8.43 0.88
C LEU A 82 4.57 -7.62 0.79
N ARG A 83 4.94 -7.22 -0.42
CA ARG A 83 5.95 -6.19 -0.67
C ARG A 83 5.27 -4.93 -1.16
N TRP A 84 5.56 -3.80 -0.53
CA TRP A 84 5.24 -2.50 -1.10
C TRP A 84 6.52 -1.82 -1.60
N THR A 85 6.42 -1.12 -2.72
CA THR A 85 7.53 -0.39 -3.34
C THR A 85 7.05 0.98 -3.77
N LEU A 86 7.75 2.02 -3.32
CA LEU A 86 7.53 3.39 -3.74
C LEU A 86 8.35 3.68 -4.99
N PHE A 87 7.70 4.32 -5.95
CA PHE A 87 8.30 4.80 -7.18
C PHE A 87 8.04 6.29 -7.33
N ALA A 88 9.01 7.03 -7.86
CA ALA A 88 8.88 8.45 -8.19
C ALA A 88 9.55 8.76 -9.54
N ASP A 89 9.09 9.80 -10.20
CA ASP A 89 9.82 10.45 -11.30
C ASP A 89 10.57 11.68 -10.79
N ASP A 90 11.50 12.21 -11.59
CA ASP A 90 12.26 13.41 -11.20
C ASP A 90 11.35 14.64 -11.10
N PRO A 91 11.50 15.49 -10.05
CA PRO A 91 12.53 15.39 -9.02
C PRO A 91 12.23 14.31 -7.98
N LEU A 92 13.25 13.57 -7.53
CA LEU A 92 13.06 12.58 -6.47
C LEU A 92 12.80 13.26 -5.10
N PRO A 93 11.90 12.70 -4.27
CA PRO A 93 11.74 13.16 -2.89
C PRO A 93 13.04 13.02 -2.09
N ASP A 94 13.29 13.97 -1.20
CA ASP A 94 14.44 13.88 -0.30
C ASP A 94 14.28 12.74 0.72
N ALA A 95 15.38 12.41 1.41
CA ALA A 95 15.40 11.32 2.38
C ALA A 95 14.43 11.51 3.57
N ALA A 96 14.11 12.75 3.96
CA ALA A 96 13.18 13.03 5.04
C ALA A 96 11.73 12.75 4.60
N VAL A 97 11.38 13.15 3.38
CA VAL A 97 10.09 12.85 2.76
C VAL A 97 9.92 11.35 2.56
N VAL A 98 10.91 10.66 1.97
CA VAL A 98 10.84 9.20 1.77
C VAL A 98 10.66 8.45 3.10
N ARG A 99 11.31 8.90 4.17
CA ARG A 99 11.12 8.33 5.52
C ARG A 99 9.69 8.53 6.02
N SER A 100 9.10 9.70 5.80
CA SER A 100 7.69 9.98 6.16
C SER A 100 6.73 9.08 5.38
N MET A 101 6.90 8.99 4.05
CA MET A 101 6.11 8.13 3.17
C MET A 101 6.18 6.66 3.59
N ARG A 102 7.39 6.16 3.88
CA ARG A 102 7.61 4.80 4.40
C ARG A 102 6.82 4.54 5.67
N ALA A 103 7.01 5.39 6.69
CA ALA A 103 6.33 5.24 7.97
C ALA A 103 4.80 5.24 7.80
N ARG A 104 4.32 6.02 6.84
CA ARG A 104 2.91 6.10 6.51
C ARG A 104 2.36 4.83 5.87
N ILE A 105 3.00 4.30 4.82
CA ILE A 105 2.60 3.04 4.19
C ILE A 105 2.68 1.88 5.20
N ASP A 106 3.74 1.83 6.01
CA ASP A 106 3.87 0.81 7.04
C ASP A 106 2.72 0.85 8.04
N ARG A 107 2.24 2.04 8.43
CA ARG A 107 1.06 2.18 9.29
C ARG A 107 -0.21 1.69 8.61
N LEU A 108 -0.45 2.08 7.36
CA LEU A 108 -1.64 1.65 6.60
C LEU A 108 -1.68 0.13 6.45
N VAL A 109 -0.56 -0.49 6.11
CA VAL A 109 -0.47 -1.94 5.82
C VAL A 109 -0.36 -2.77 7.10
N ASN A 110 0.58 -2.45 7.99
CA ASN A 110 0.91 -3.31 9.13
C ASN A 110 0.07 -3.06 10.37
N ALA A 111 -0.50 -1.87 10.53
CA ALA A 111 -1.42 -1.57 11.62
C ALA A 111 -2.87 -1.65 11.14
N ASN A 112 -3.27 -0.79 10.20
CA ASN A 112 -4.68 -0.63 9.89
C ASN A 112 -5.24 -1.82 9.11
N LEU A 113 -4.63 -2.18 7.97
CA LEU A 113 -5.10 -3.28 7.13
C LEU A 113 -4.98 -4.61 7.88
N ARG A 114 -3.85 -4.85 8.55
CA ARG A 114 -3.67 -6.07 9.32
C ARG A 114 -4.73 -6.25 10.42
N HIS A 115 -5.20 -5.17 11.03
CA HIS A 115 -6.23 -5.20 12.04
C HIS A 115 -7.60 -5.62 11.51
N THR A 116 -7.92 -5.35 10.24
CA THR A 116 -9.21 -5.79 9.65
C THR A 116 -9.35 -7.31 9.63
N TYR A 117 -8.23 -8.03 9.64
CA TYR A 117 -8.13 -9.49 9.68
C TYR A 117 -8.14 -10.07 11.11
N GLY A 118 -8.34 -9.27 12.15
CA GLY A 118 -8.45 -9.72 13.54
C GLY A 118 -7.12 -9.94 14.26
N GLN A 119 -6.12 -9.10 13.96
CA GLN A 119 -4.84 -9.02 14.68
C GLN A 119 -4.71 -7.68 15.40
#